data_AF-A0AAW0INS0-F1
#
_entry.id   AF-A0AAW0INS0-F1
#
_cell.length_a   1.000
_cell.length_b   1.000
_cell.length_c   1.000
_cell.angle_alpha   90.00
_cell.angle_beta   90.00
_cell.angle_gamma   90.00
#
_symmetry.space_group_name_H-M   'P 1'
#
loop_
_entity.id
_entity.type
_entity.pdbx_description
1 polymer ?
#
loop_
_entity_poly.entity_id
_entity_poly.type
_entity_poly.pdbx_seq_one_letter_code
_entity_poly.pdbx_strand_id
1 'polypeptide(L)'
;MEFGGGKWLRGKGLKIENGVGVGGFDWEGFADLIKVESITIDDFTNVDILEATSPAVARSLLGDWVFDPAISFVTGFLGKVFYCLSALKILLEELGGVNSTKSRSGTGEEIRVSNCSSGQAASLKREESRGICFGNGCHHRRHRGRLRVHLQRASRPKSFSGLTWTPAQSIGVNYGTVADNLPPATDVITLYTTNGIGKMRIFDPNQATLQALKGSNIEVIVGVVNNDLQGLATSPATANTWVQTNIIPYPDVKISYIAAGNEIKPSDPLAQYVGPAIQNLNNAITASNLQIKVSTVIDMSLLGNSSPPSAGSFSDSASSYINAIVSILVSTNAPLLANVYPYIAYTSDPTNIKLEYALFTSPGVVVQDGNLGYQNLFDAILDSLYSALEKIGGANLTVIVTESGWPSDGDSGVAATVNNAGTYYKNLISHVKNGTPKKPGPLETYLFAMFDEDQKGPAETEKHFGLFSPTKEPKYQLTFT
;
A
#
# COMPACT_ATOMS: atom_id res chain seq x y z
N MET A 1 -29.05 26.51 43.49
CA MET A 1 -28.42 27.76 43.98
C MET A 1 -27.18 28.00 43.15
N GLU A 2 -27.12 29.15 42.49
CA GLU A 2 -25.97 29.60 41.70
C GLU A 2 -24.73 29.85 42.56
N PHE A 3 -23.56 29.52 42.01
CA PHE A 3 -22.41 30.40 41.77
C PHE A 3 -21.74 29.79 40.52
N GLY A 4 -21.39 30.46 39.42
CA GLY A 4 -21.07 31.86 39.22
C GLY A 4 -19.62 31.99 38.74
N GLY A 5 -19.39 31.80 37.43
CA GLY A 5 -18.32 32.47 36.65
C GLY A 5 -16.87 31.93 36.67
N GLY A 6 -16.33 31.60 35.48
CA GLY A 6 -14.88 31.64 35.19
C GLY A 6 -14.33 30.50 34.31
N LYS A 7 -13.98 30.80 33.06
CA LYS A 7 -13.62 29.89 31.95
C LYS A 7 -12.09 29.59 31.83
N TRP A 8 -11.76 28.30 31.58
CA TRP A 8 -10.73 27.62 30.72
C TRP A 8 -9.25 28.09 30.69
N LEU A 9 -8.25 27.21 30.83
CA LEU A 9 -7.80 26.19 29.86
C LEU A 9 -7.30 24.89 30.53
N ARG A 10 -7.78 23.75 30.02
CA ARG A 10 -7.45 22.38 30.46
C ARG A 10 -6.10 21.93 29.89
N GLY A 11 -5.12 21.74 30.76
CA GLY A 11 -4.18 20.63 30.61
C GLY A 11 -4.89 19.34 31.02
N LYS A 12 -4.77 18.28 30.23
CA LYS A 12 -5.10 16.92 30.65
C LYS A 12 -3.80 16.13 30.80
N GLY A 13 -3.14 16.32 31.94
CA GLY A 13 -2.19 15.33 32.47
C GLY A 13 -2.98 14.37 33.36
N LEU A 14 -2.86 13.07 33.09
CA LEU A 14 -3.40 12.02 33.97
C LEU A 14 -2.50 11.92 35.20
N LYS A 15 -3.06 11.98 36.41
CA LYS A 15 -2.32 11.78 37.66
C LYS A 15 -2.66 10.38 38.19
N ILE A 16 -1.67 9.48 38.28
CA ILE A 16 -1.82 8.18 38.94
C ILE A 16 -1.19 8.32 40.34
N GLU A 17 -1.99 8.17 41.39
CA GLU A 17 -1.50 8.18 42.77
C GLU A 17 -1.00 6.78 43.19
N ASN A 18 0.13 6.79 43.89
CA ASN A 18 0.93 5.63 44.25
C ASN A 18 0.15 4.58 45.05
N GLY A 19 0.35 3.31 44.70
CA GLY A 19 0.40 2.24 45.70
C GLY A 19 -0.45 1.01 45.45
N VAL A 20 -0.33 0.35 44.30
CA VAL A 20 -0.53 -1.11 44.21
C VAL A 20 0.38 -1.66 43.11
N GLY A 21 1.16 -2.71 43.39
CA GLY A 21 2.04 -3.35 42.41
C GLY A 21 1.24 -3.93 41.24
N VAL A 22 1.73 -3.78 40.02
CA VAL A 22 0.97 -4.10 38.80
C VAL A 22 1.66 -5.20 38.00
N GLY A 23 1.55 -6.44 38.47
CA GLY A 23 1.55 -7.59 37.58
C GLY A 23 0.13 -7.77 37.06
N GLY A 24 -0.10 -7.49 35.77
CA GLY A 24 -1.41 -7.72 35.13
C GLY A 24 -2.06 -6.53 34.41
N PHE A 25 -1.31 -5.47 34.06
CA PHE A 25 -1.83 -4.43 33.15
C PHE A 25 -1.58 -4.84 31.69
N ASP A 26 -2.61 -4.79 30.85
CA ASP A 26 -2.51 -5.00 29.40
C ASP A 26 -1.99 -3.72 28.74
N TRP A 27 -0.71 -3.72 28.39
CA TRP A 27 0.00 -2.57 27.83
C TRP A 27 -0.19 -2.44 26.32
N GLU A 28 -0.60 -3.50 25.60
CA GLU A 28 -0.85 -3.45 24.16
C GLU A 28 -2.13 -2.66 23.88
N GLY A 29 -3.20 -2.88 24.65
CA GLY A 29 -4.44 -2.11 24.54
C GLY A 29 -4.31 -0.62 24.92
N PHE A 30 -3.27 -0.24 25.68
CA PHE A 30 -3.01 1.16 26.04
C PHE A 30 -2.35 1.96 24.90
N ALA A 31 -1.64 1.28 23.98
CA ALA A 31 -0.94 1.92 22.87
C ALA A 31 -1.91 2.41 21.76
N ASP A 32 -3.02 1.71 21.54
CA ASP A 32 -4.04 2.06 20.54
C ASP A 32 -4.83 3.34 20.87
N LEU A 33 -4.71 3.85 22.10
CA LEU A 33 -5.43 5.04 22.59
C LEU A 33 -4.67 6.36 22.38
N ILE A 34 -3.46 6.34 21.80
CA ILE A 34 -2.63 7.54 21.63
C ILE A 34 -2.71 8.05 20.18
N LYS A 35 -3.49 9.11 19.94
CA LYS A 35 -3.34 9.95 18.73
C LYS A 35 -2.11 10.85 18.91
N VAL A 36 -1.06 10.62 18.12
CA VAL A 36 0.24 11.31 18.26
C VAL A 36 0.30 12.52 17.30
N GLU A 37 0.09 13.74 17.81
CA GLU A 37 0.43 14.98 17.07
C GLU A 37 1.69 15.68 17.61
N SER A 38 2.17 15.32 18.81
CA SER A 38 3.50 15.70 19.31
C SER A 38 3.85 14.93 20.58
N ILE A 39 5.11 14.49 20.74
CA ILE A 39 5.60 13.88 21.97
C ILE A 39 6.50 14.88 22.71
N THR A 40 6.12 15.26 23.93
CA THR A 40 7.02 15.87 24.92
C THR A 40 7.17 14.89 26.09
N ILE A 41 8.36 14.30 26.25
CA ILE A 41 8.64 13.21 27.21
C ILE A 41 8.96 13.78 28.61
N ASP A 42 8.16 14.73 29.08
CA ASP A 42 8.34 15.31 30.43
C ASP A 42 7.59 14.51 31.53
N ASP A 43 6.75 13.51 31.16
CA ASP A 43 5.83 12.82 32.10
C ASP A 43 6.21 11.36 32.47
N PHE A 44 7.30 10.79 31.95
CA PHE A 44 7.68 9.41 32.28
C PHE A 44 8.79 9.37 33.32
N THR A 45 8.43 9.21 34.60
CA THR A 45 9.40 9.09 35.71
C THR A 45 9.89 7.65 35.94
N ASN A 46 9.46 6.67 35.13
CA ASN A 46 9.77 5.26 35.38
C ASN A 46 10.44 4.60 34.16
N VAL A 47 11.65 4.07 34.35
CA VAL A 47 12.55 3.55 33.31
C VAL A 47 11.98 2.27 32.67
N ASP A 48 11.26 1.45 33.43
CA ASP A 48 10.71 0.17 32.97
C ASP A 48 9.56 0.35 31.94
N ILE A 49 8.85 1.48 31.99
CA ILE A 49 7.78 1.82 31.04
C ILE A 49 8.35 2.24 29.69
N LEU A 50 9.55 2.83 29.67
CA LEU A 50 10.24 3.29 28.47
C LEU A 50 10.88 2.13 27.69
N GLU A 51 11.45 1.12 28.36
CA GLU A 51 11.97 -0.07 27.68
C GLU A 51 10.86 -0.89 27.01
N ALA A 52 9.68 -1.00 27.64
CA ALA A 52 8.55 -1.73 27.08
C ALA A 52 7.89 -1.04 25.88
N THR A 53 7.89 0.30 25.83
CA THR A 53 7.19 1.08 24.78
C THR A 53 8.09 1.48 23.61
N SER A 54 9.41 1.47 23.79
CA SER A 54 10.38 1.91 22.76
C SER A 54 10.29 1.15 21.42
N PRO A 55 10.12 -0.18 21.37
CA PRO A 55 10.03 -0.90 20.09
C PRO A 55 8.76 -0.57 19.29
N ALA A 56 7.64 -0.32 19.98
CA ALA A 56 6.37 0.03 19.33
C ALA A 56 6.43 1.46 18.74
N VAL A 57 7.01 2.40 19.50
CA VAL A 57 7.23 3.78 19.03
C VAL A 57 8.22 3.81 17.86
N ALA A 58 9.30 3.02 17.92
CA ALA A 58 10.26 2.92 16.82
C ALA A 58 9.63 2.37 15.53
N ARG A 59 8.78 1.34 15.62
CA ARG A 59 8.07 0.78 14.46
C ARG A 59 7.04 1.73 13.86
N SER A 60 6.30 2.47 14.69
CA SER A 60 5.38 3.51 14.22
C SER A 60 6.11 4.63 13.49
N LEU A 61 7.23 5.10 14.06
CA LEU A 61 8.06 6.16 13.45
C LEU A 61 8.74 5.70 12.16
N LEU A 62 9.11 4.42 12.05
CA LEU A 62 9.63 3.83 10.82
C LEU A 62 8.55 3.77 9.74
N GLY A 63 7.32 3.40 10.11
CA GLY A 63 6.16 3.46 9.22
C GLY A 63 5.94 4.86 8.67
N ASP A 64 5.86 5.87 9.53
CA ASP A 64 5.62 7.26 9.12
C ASP A 64 6.75 7.83 8.25
N TRP A 65 8.01 7.44 8.50
CA TRP A 65 9.18 7.88 7.73
C TRP A 65 9.24 7.31 6.30
N VAL A 66 8.66 6.13 6.08
CA VAL A 66 8.55 5.53 4.74
C VAL A 66 7.57 6.31 3.85
N PHE A 67 6.57 6.98 4.44
CA PHE A 67 5.51 7.67 3.70
C PHE A 67 5.67 9.20 3.62
N ASP A 68 6.39 9.84 4.54
CA ASP A 68 6.66 11.30 4.49
C ASP A 68 8.15 11.64 4.81
N PRO A 69 8.92 12.17 3.84
CA PRO A 69 10.36 12.43 4.03
C PRO A 69 10.68 13.69 4.86
N ALA A 70 9.71 14.34 5.49
CA ALA A 70 9.90 15.59 6.25
C ALA A 70 9.44 15.52 7.72
N ILE A 71 9.81 14.48 8.46
CA ILE A 71 9.54 14.44 9.91
C ILE A 71 10.60 15.23 10.69
N SER A 72 10.19 16.34 11.32
CA SER A 72 11.01 17.06 12.29
C SER A 72 10.79 16.48 13.69
N PHE A 73 11.85 15.98 14.34
CA PHE A 73 11.79 15.49 15.72
C PHE A 73 12.50 16.44 16.69
N VAL A 74 11.91 16.64 17.86
CA VAL A 74 12.51 17.38 18.99
C VAL A 74 12.63 16.43 20.16
N THR A 75 13.85 16.06 20.53
CA THR A 75 14.11 15.36 21.79
C THR A 75 14.65 16.34 22.82
N GLY A 76 13.96 16.49 23.94
CA GLY A 76 14.50 17.11 25.14
C GLY A 76 14.82 16.00 26.13
N PHE A 77 16.10 15.83 26.49
CA PHE A 77 16.49 14.88 27.54
C PHE A 77 17.34 15.56 28.60
N LEU A 78 16.91 15.41 29.86
CA LEU A 78 17.68 15.74 31.06
C LEU A 78 18.19 14.43 31.66
N GLY A 79 19.40 14.00 31.27
CA GLY A 79 20.10 12.94 32.01
C GLY A 79 20.88 11.94 31.16
N LYS A 80 22.16 11.80 31.52
CA LYS A 80 23.15 10.74 31.19
C LYS A 80 23.13 10.16 29.76
N VAL A 81 24.16 10.62 29.02
CA VAL A 81 24.67 10.26 27.69
C VAL A 81 24.64 8.76 27.27
N PHE A 82 24.53 7.82 28.20
CA PHE A 82 24.61 6.38 27.90
C PHE A 82 23.35 5.79 27.25
N TYR A 83 22.16 6.32 27.49
CA TYR A 83 20.90 5.73 27.01
C TYR A 83 20.46 6.21 25.63
N CYS A 84 20.98 7.36 25.17
CA CYS A 84 20.76 7.88 23.82
C CYS A 84 21.41 6.99 22.75
N LEU A 85 22.46 6.26 23.12
CA LEU A 85 23.18 5.34 22.24
C LEU A 85 22.40 4.04 22.04
N SER A 86 21.60 3.59 23.00
CA SER A 86 20.86 2.31 22.94
C SER A 86 19.70 2.39 21.94
N ALA A 87 18.85 3.42 22.04
CA ALA A 87 17.70 3.60 21.16
C ALA A 87 18.13 3.87 19.71
N LEU A 88 19.21 4.65 19.51
CA LEU A 88 19.74 4.93 18.18
C LEU A 88 20.46 3.71 17.58
N LYS A 89 21.11 2.88 18.41
CA LYS A 89 21.76 1.64 17.94
C LYS A 89 20.73 0.61 17.48
N ILE A 90 19.60 0.49 18.17
CA ILE A 90 18.47 -0.36 17.74
C ILE A 90 17.87 0.18 16.42
N LEU A 91 17.66 1.49 16.32
CA LEU A 91 17.18 2.13 15.10
C LEU A 91 18.15 1.94 13.92
N LEU A 92 19.47 1.93 14.17
CA LEU A 92 20.51 1.77 13.16
C LEU A 92 20.80 0.31 12.79
N GLU A 93 20.58 -0.64 13.71
CA GLU A 93 20.69 -2.09 13.48
C GLU A 93 19.51 -2.61 12.66
N GLU A 94 18.29 -2.07 12.84
CA GLU A 94 17.13 -2.38 12.01
C GLU A 94 17.21 -1.76 10.59
N LEU A 95 18.04 -0.72 10.39
CA LEU A 95 18.22 -0.03 9.09
C LEU A 95 19.31 -0.65 8.19
N GLY A 96 20.01 -1.71 8.62
CA GLY A 96 20.95 -2.46 7.80
C GLY A 96 22.26 -1.72 7.44
N GLY A 97 23.35 -2.12 8.09
CA GLY A 97 24.74 -1.93 7.62
C GLY A 97 25.27 -0.49 7.64
N VAL A 98 25.81 -0.03 8.77
CA VAL A 98 26.39 1.32 8.89
C VAL A 98 27.78 1.30 9.53
N ASN A 99 28.75 1.97 8.90
CA ASN A 99 30.04 2.33 9.51
C ASN A 99 29.89 3.70 10.21
N SER A 100 30.25 3.79 11.49
CA SER A 100 30.26 5.04 12.25
C SER A 100 31.70 5.52 12.51
N THR A 101 31.95 6.83 12.40
CA THR A 101 33.24 7.42 12.78
C THR A 101 33.03 8.58 13.75
N LYS A 102 33.79 8.57 14.85
CA LYS A 102 33.76 9.60 15.89
C LYS A 102 34.96 10.52 15.67
N SER A 103 34.73 11.83 15.51
CA SER A 103 35.81 12.82 15.41
C SER A 103 35.63 13.92 16.43
N ARG A 104 36.75 14.43 16.98
CA ARG A 104 36.76 15.47 18.01
C ARG A 104 37.38 16.71 17.40
N SER A 105 36.59 17.76 17.17
CA SER A 105 37.10 19.07 16.77
C SER A 105 36.88 20.09 17.90
N GLY A 106 37.76 21.08 17.99
CA GLY A 106 38.13 21.82 19.21
C GLY A 106 37.08 22.63 19.97
N THR A 107 35.77 22.50 19.73
CA THR A 107 34.73 23.08 20.59
C THR A 107 33.45 22.23 20.70
N GLY A 108 33.49 20.92 20.38
CA GLY A 108 32.35 20.01 20.56
C GLY A 108 32.60 18.60 20.03
N GLU A 109 31.89 17.59 20.57
CA GLU A 109 31.85 16.24 19.99
C GLU A 109 30.86 16.22 18.81
N GLU A 110 31.32 15.72 17.66
CA GLU A 110 30.50 15.55 16.45
C GLU A 110 30.51 14.06 16.08
N ILE A 111 29.32 13.47 15.96
CA ILE A 111 29.15 12.09 15.49
C ILE A 111 28.58 12.16 14.08
N ARG A 112 29.29 11.53 13.12
CA ARG A 112 28.85 11.42 11.74
C ARG A 112 28.48 9.97 11.43
N VAL A 113 27.30 9.82 10.82
CA VAL A 113 26.76 8.53 10.41
C VAL A 113 26.43 8.64 8.92
N SER A 114 27.02 7.77 8.11
CA SER A 114 26.84 7.75 6.65
C SER A 114 26.34 6.40 6.20
N ASN A 115 25.23 6.37 5.47
CA ASN A 115 24.74 5.16 4.83
C ASN A 115 25.33 5.05 3.42
N CYS A 116 26.15 4.02 3.18
CA CYS A 116 26.85 3.81 1.91
C CYS A 116 25.91 3.39 0.76
N SER A 117 24.73 2.85 1.04
CA SER A 117 23.80 2.37 0.00
C SER A 117 22.80 3.42 -0.48
N SER A 118 22.54 4.49 0.29
CA SER A 118 21.54 5.53 -0.03
C SER A 118 22.11 6.93 -0.28
N GLY A 119 23.42 7.14 -0.10
CA GLY A 119 24.07 8.46 -0.29
C GLY A 119 23.64 9.53 0.71
N GLN A 120 22.99 9.14 1.82
CA GLN A 120 22.51 10.03 2.87
C GLN A 120 23.50 10.09 4.04
N ALA A 121 23.70 11.29 4.61
CA ALA A 121 24.57 11.53 5.76
C ALA A 121 23.83 12.34 6.84
N ALA A 122 24.00 11.93 8.09
CA ALA A 122 23.47 12.64 9.26
C ALA A 122 24.63 13.11 10.17
N SER A 123 24.54 14.33 10.70
CA SER A 123 25.53 14.88 11.65
C SER A 123 24.85 15.38 12.92
N LEU A 124 25.39 14.99 14.07
CA LEU A 124 24.96 15.47 15.39
C LEU A 124 25.98 16.47 15.93
N LYS A 125 25.52 17.69 16.28
CA LYS A 125 26.37 18.75 16.84
C LYS A 125 25.80 19.27 18.15
N ARG A 126 26.63 19.37 19.18
CA ARG A 126 26.29 19.98 20.48
C ARG A 126 26.72 21.44 20.48
N GLU A 127 25.78 22.37 20.65
CA GLU A 127 26.10 23.79 20.88
C GLU A 127 26.07 24.12 22.38
N GLU A 128 27.18 24.65 22.90
CA GLU A 128 27.23 25.23 24.24
C GLU A 128 27.02 26.75 24.16
N SER A 129 26.07 27.27 24.93
CA SER A 129 25.81 28.71 25.02
C SER A 129 26.82 29.38 25.95
N ARG A 130 27.49 30.45 25.50
CA ARG A 130 28.38 31.28 26.34
C ARG A 130 27.57 32.30 27.15
N GLY A 131 27.79 32.38 28.46
CA GLY A 131 27.12 33.35 29.34
C GLY A 131 27.79 34.73 29.34
N ILE A 132 27.00 35.79 29.52
CA ILE A 132 27.44 37.18 29.71
C ILE A 132 27.39 37.51 31.21
N CYS A 133 28.46 38.10 31.77
CA CYS A 133 28.57 38.47 33.19
C CYS A 133 28.46 40.00 33.38
N PHE A 134 27.70 40.44 34.39
CA PHE A 134 27.80 41.77 34.97
C PHE A 134 27.90 41.66 36.50
N GLY A 135 28.93 42.30 37.08
CA GLY A 135 29.06 42.69 38.49
C GLY A 135 28.76 41.64 39.59
N ASN A 136 29.81 41.13 40.24
CA ASN A 136 29.86 40.41 41.53
C ASN A 136 28.77 39.37 41.90
N GLY A 137 27.99 38.88 40.95
CA GLY A 137 27.07 37.75 41.17
C GLY A 137 26.75 36.99 39.90
N CYS A 138 27.28 35.77 39.77
CA CYS A 138 26.79 34.80 38.77
C CYS A 138 25.49 34.17 39.28
N HIS A 139 24.35 34.56 38.73
CA HIS A 139 23.11 33.79 38.91
C HIS A 139 23.17 32.51 38.07
N HIS A 140 23.27 31.35 38.73
CA HIS A 140 23.01 30.06 38.09
C HIS A 140 21.52 29.91 37.79
N ARG A 141 21.08 30.38 36.62
CA ARG A 141 19.88 29.79 35.98
C ARG A 141 20.27 28.43 35.42
N ARG A 142 19.48 27.38 35.72
CA ARG A 142 19.57 26.09 35.03
C ARG A 142 19.37 26.36 33.53
N HIS A 143 20.46 26.36 32.77
CA HIS A 143 20.39 26.55 31.32
C HIS A 143 19.89 25.25 30.68
N ARG A 144 18.74 25.34 29.99
CA ARG A 144 18.22 24.29 29.13
C ARG A 144 19.17 24.17 27.92
N GLY A 145 20.03 23.16 27.91
CA GLY A 145 20.79 22.80 26.71
C GLY A 145 19.81 22.36 25.63
N ARG A 146 19.89 22.97 24.44
CA ARG A 146 19.06 22.62 23.29
C ARG A 146 19.87 21.69 22.40
N LEU A 147 19.44 20.43 22.28
CA LEU A 147 19.97 19.54 21.24
C LEU A 147 19.18 19.83 19.96
N ARG A 148 19.84 20.30 18.91
CA ARG A 148 19.24 20.44 17.58
C ARG A 148 19.87 19.40 16.66
N VAL A 149 19.04 18.53 16.08
CA VAL A 149 19.46 17.70 14.96
C VAL A 149 19.29 18.51 13.68
N HIS A 150 20.37 18.67 12.92
CA HIS A 150 20.31 19.24 11.57
C HIS A 150 20.47 18.10 10.57
N LEU A 151 19.39 17.81 9.84
CA LEU A 151 19.44 16.98 8.65
C LEU A 151 19.80 17.91 7.48
N GLN A 152 21.07 17.91 7.11
CA GLN A 152 21.53 18.66 5.93
C GLN A 152 21.68 17.69 4.76
N ARG A 153 20.97 17.96 3.67
CA ARG A 153 21.15 17.24 2.41
C ARG A 153 22.60 17.48 1.95
N ALA A 154 23.39 16.42 1.84
CA ALA A 154 24.73 16.53 1.28
C ALA A 154 24.63 17.16 -0.11
N SER A 155 25.26 18.31 -0.30
CA SER A 155 25.42 18.94 -1.61
C SER A 155 26.03 17.91 -2.56
N ARG A 156 25.30 17.65 -3.66
CA ARG A 156 25.57 16.66 -4.73
C ARG A 156 27.04 16.20 -4.79
N PRO A 157 27.34 14.90 -4.62
CA PRO A 157 28.60 14.38 -5.09
C PRO A 157 28.66 14.55 -6.61
N LYS A 158 29.79 15.07 -7.10
CA LYS A 158 30.09 15.08 -8.53
C LYS A 158 30.12 13.62 -9.02
N SER A 159 29.26 13.33 -10.01
CA SER A 159 29.21 12.13 -10.85
C SER A 159 29.55 10.79 -10.19
N PHE A 160 28.52 10.09 -9.73
CA PHE A 160 28.47 8.63 -9.82
C PHE A 160 27.47 8.26 -10.92
N SER A 161 28.00 7.96 -12.10
CA SER A 161 27.25 7.30 -13.17
C SER A 161 27.08 5.84 -12.80
N GLY A 162 25.89 5.42 -12.38
CA GLY A 162 25.58 4.01 -12.13
C GLY A 162 24.73 3.74 -10.88
N LEU A 163 23.57 4.39 -10.75
CA LEU A 163 22.43 3.80 -10.04
C LEU A 163 21.16 4.50 -10.55
N THR A 164 20.52 3.90 -11.55
CA THR A 164 19.16 4.27 -11.94
C THR A 164 18.23 3.84 -10.81
N TRP A 165 17.67 4.80 -10.09
CA TRP A 165 16.49 4.56 -9.26
C TRP A 165 15.36 4.24 -10.24
N THR A 166 15.09 2.96 -10.50
CA THR A 166 13.88 2.56 -11.23
C THR A 166 12.70 2.89 -10.34
N PRO A 167 11.77 3.78 -10.76
CA PRO A 167 10.50 3.94 -10.08
C PRO A 167 9.88 2.55 -9.87
N ALA A 168 9.31 2.29 -8.70
CA ALA A 168 8.52 1.07 -8.50
C ALA A 168 7.50 0.99 -9.64
N GLN A 169 7.55 -0.12 -10.39
CA GLN A 169 6.77 -0.23 -11.60
C GLN A 169 5.31 -0.43 -11.22
N SER A 170 4.51 0.63 -11.37
CA SER A 170 3.12 0.70 -10.92
C SER A 170 2.16 -0.10 -11.82
N ILE A 171 2.63 -0.55 -12.99
CA ILE A 171 1.81 -1.24 -13.99
C ILE A 171 2.18 -2.72 -14.09
N GLY A 172 1.16 -3.57 -14.00
CA GLY A 172 1.17 -4.95 -14.43
C GLY A 172 0.18 -5.22 -15.56
N VAL A 173 0.19 -6.43 -16.09
CA VAL A 173 -0.78 -6.88 -17.10
C VAL A 173 -1.33 -8.25 -16.69
N ASN A 174 -2.63 -8.44 -16.92
CA ASN A 174 -3.28 -9.73 -16.69
C ASN A 174 -2.92 -10.70 -17.82
N TYR A 175 -2.48 -11.91 -17.48
CA TYR A 175 -2.29 -12.99 -18.43
C TYR A 175 -3.50 -13.95 -18.36
N GLY A 176 -4.55 -13.60 -19.10
CA GLY A 176 -5.70 -14.46 -19.36
C GLY A 176 -5.36 -15.53 -20.40
N THR A 177 -5.99 -16.70 -20.27
CA THR A 177 -5.73 -17.88 -21.12
C THR A 177 -7.02 -18.55 -21.59
N VAL A 178 -8.15 -17.84 -21.61
CA VAL A 178 -9.43 -18.35 -22.11
C VAL A 178 -9.45 -18.20 -23.64
N ALA A 179 -8.55 -18.93 -24.30
CA ALA A 179 -8.35 -18.95 -25.74
C ALA A 179 -7.58 -20.21 -26.17
N ASP A 180 -7.69 -20.61 -27.44
CA ASP A 180 -6.98 -21.78 -27.99
C ASP A 180 -5.85 -21.42 -28.97
N ASN A 181 -5.60 -20.13 -29.19
CA ASN A 181 -4.69 -19.61 -30.20
C ASN A 181 -3.48 -18.84 -29.62
N LEU A 182 -3.28 -18.88 -28.29
CA LEU A 182 -2.26 -18.09 -27.60
C LEU A 182 -0.84 -18.68 -27.76
N PRO A 183 0.21 -17.82 -27.70
CA PRO A 183 1.59 -18.29 -27.66
C PRO A 183 1.89 -19.16 -26.43
N PRO A 184 2.91 -20.03 -26.49
CA PRO A 184 3.42 -20.73 -25.31
C PRO A 184 3.86 -19.76 -24.21
N ALA A 185 3.74 -20.17 -22.95
CA ALA A 185 4.05 -19.30 -21.80
C ALA A 185 5.47 -18.68 -21.83
N THR A 186 6.47 -19.40 -22.34
CA THR A 186 7.85 -18.88 -22.49
C THR A 186 7.93 -17.65 -23.41
N ASP A 187 7.15 -17.67 -24.50
CA ASP A 187 7.07 -16.55 -25.44
C ASP A 187 6.33 -15.38 -24.83
N VAL A 188 5.29 -15.65 -24.03
CA VAL A 188 4.56 -14.63 -23.29
C VAL A 188 5.48 -13.95 -22.26
N ILE A 189 6.26 -14.70 -21.48
CA ILE A 189 7.21 -14.13 -20.51
C ILE A 189 8.29 -13.29 -21.23
N THR A 190 8.76 -13.75 -22.40
CA THR A 190 9.67 -12.96 -23.24
C THR A 190 9.02 -11.65 -23.70
N LEU A 191 7.72 -11.68 -24.05
CA LEU A 191 6.98 -10.49 -24.44
C LEU A 191 6.80 -9.52 -23.27
N TYR A 192 6.51 -10.00 -22.06
CA TYR A 192 6.47 -9.17 -20.85
C TYR A 192 7.81 -8.48 -20.61
N THR A 193 8.90 -9.24 -20.57
CA THR A 193 10.25 -8.70 -20.29
C THR A 193 10.71 -7.71 -21.37
N THR A 194 10.47 -8.01 -22.66
CA THR A 194 10.85 -7.13 -23.78
C THR A 194 10.07 -5.80 -23.78
N ASN A 195 8.81 -5.81 -23.33
CA ASN A 195 8.00 -4.60 -23.18
C ASN A 195 8.21 -3.90 -21.83
N GLY A 196 9.09 -4.43 -20.98
CA GLY A 196 9.35 -3.90 -19.65
C GLY A 196 8.14 -4.01 -18.73
N ILE A 197 7.29 -5.03 -18.84
CA ILE A 197 6.16 -5.26 -17.94
C ILE A 197 6.65 -6.10 -16.76
N GLY A 198 6.82 -5.47 -15.60
CA GLY A 198 7.40 -6.10 -14.41
C GLY A 198 6.42 -6.84 -13.49
N LYS A 199 5.10 -6.76 -13.76
CA LYS A 199 4.04 -7.37 -12.93
C LYS A 199 3.05 -8.15 -13.79
N MET A 200 2.65 -9.32 -13.32
CA MET A 200 1.72 -10.24 -13.98
C MET A 200 0.64 -10.72 -13.00
N ARG A 201 -0.60 -10.86 -13.48
CA ARG A 201 -1.64 -11.60 -12.76
C ARG A 201 -2.07 -12.80 -13.59
N ILE A 202 -2.04 -13.98 -12.99
CA ILE A 202 -2.58 -15.22 -13.54
C ILE A 202 -3.82 -15.64 -12.73
N PHE A 203 -4.80 -16.28 -13.38
CA PHE A 203 -6.10 -16.57 -12.78
C PHE A 203 -6.19 -17.95 -12.12
N ASP A 204 -5.22 -18.81 -12.40
CA ASP A 204 -5.05 -20.15 -11.84
C ASP A 204 -3.53 -20.43 -11.64
N PRO A 205 -3.14 -21.43 -10.84
CA PRO A 205 -1.74 -21.79 -10.63
C PRO A 205 -1.18 -22.60 -11.82
N ASN A 206 -1.23 -22.01 -13.02
CA ASN A 206 -0.78 -22.66 -14.25
C ASN A 206 0.71 -23.03 -14.18
N GLN A 207 1.00 -24.32 -14.14
CA GLN A 207 2.37 -24.80 -13.94
C GLN A 207 3.31 -24.40 -15.08
N ALA A 208 2.84 -24.42 -16.35
CA ALA A 208 3.67 -24.02 -17.48
C ALA A 208 4.08 -22.54 -17.39
N THR A 209 3.16 -21.68 -16.98
CA THR A 209 3.43 -20.26 -16.74
C THR A 209 4.37 -20.07 -15.56
N LEU A 210 4.14 -20.72 -14.42
CA LEU A 210 5.01 -20.62 -13.24
C LEU A 210 6.44 -21.15 -13.53
N GLN A 211 6.60 -22.20 -14.34
CA GLN A 211 7.91 -22.66 -14.79
C GLN A 211 8.59 -21.62 -15.69
N ALA A 212 7.86 -21.01 -16.64
CA ALA A 212 8.41 -19.99 -17.54
C ALA A 212 8.80 -18.69 -16.83
N LEU A 213 8.18 -18.39 -15.68
CA LEU A 213 8.46 -17.19 -14.88
C LEU A 213 9.77 -17.27 -14.06
N LYS A 214 10.36 -18.45 -13.89
CA LYS A 214 11.57 -18.64 -13.07
C LYS A 214 12.70 -17.72 -13.56
N GLY A 215 13.23 -16.89 -12.65
CA GLY A 215 14.33 -15.96 -12.96
C GLY A 215 13.96 -14.75 -13.84
N SER A 216 12.69 -14.58 -14.21
CA SER A 216 12.23 -13.44 -15.04
C SER A 216 12.22 -12.09 -14.30
N ASN A 217 12.26 -12.12 -12.96
CA ASN A 217 12.02 -10.98 -12.07
C ASN A 217 10.62 -10.34 -12.16
N ILE A 218 9.70 -10.92 -12.94
CA ILE A 218 8.29 -10.50 -12.98
C ILE A 218 7.63 -10.88 -11.66
N GLU A 219 6.96 -9.91 -11.05
CA GLU A 219 6.18 -10.09 -9.83
C GLU A 219 4.76 -10.59 -10.16
N VAL A 220 4.25 -11.54 -9.38
CA VAL A 220 3.07 -12.33 -9.78
C VAL A 220 1.98 -12.32 -8.71
N ILE A 221 0.74 -12.07 -9.14
CA ILE A 221 -0.48 -12.44 -8.43
C ILE A 221 -0.92 -13.81 -8.96
N VAL A 222 -1.04 -14.81 -8.07
CA VAL A 222 -1.53 -16.15 -8.41
C VAL A 222 -2.98 -16.30 -7.96
N GLY A 223 -3.88 -16.54 -8.91
CA GLY A 223 -5.29 -16.82 -8.64
C GLY A 223 -5.55 -18.22 -8.10
N VAL A 224 -6.49 -18.31 -7.17
CA VAL A 224 -7.16 -19.55 -6.77
C VAL A 224 -8.41 -19.67 -7.62
N VAL A 225 -8.60 -20.82 -8.26
CA VAL A 225 -9.83 -21.11 -9.03
C VAL A 225 -11.01 -21.11 -8.07
N ASN A 226 -12.11 -20.43 -8.43
CA ASN A 226 -13.28 -20.27 -7.56
C ASN A 226 -13.82 -21.62 -7.01
N ASN A 227 -13.77 -22.70 -7.79
CA ASN A 227 -14.22 -24.02 -7.38
C ASN A 227 -13.38 -24.66 -6.26
N ASP A 228 -12.14 -24.22 -6.06
CA ASP A 228 -11.26 -24.74 -5.00
C ASP A 228 -11.58 -24.11 -3.64
N LEU A 229 -12.30 -22.98 -3.60
CA LEU A 229 -12.56 -22.20 -2.38
C LEU A 229 -13.19 -23.04 -1.28
N GLN A 230 -14.17 -23.88 -1.59
CA GLN A 230 -14.84 -24.71 -0.59
C GLN A 230 -13.86 -25.70 0.07
N GLY A 231 -13.02 -26.36 -0.72
CA GLY A 231 -12.02 -27.29 -0.18
C GLY A 231 -10.99 -26.59 0.68
N LEU A 232 -10.53 -25.42 0.25
CA LEU A 232 -9.57 -24.58 0.97
C LEU A 232 -10.15 -24.01 2.28
N ALA A 233 -11.41 -23.63 2.27
CA ALA A 233 -12.13 -23.10 3.43
C ALA A 233 -12.38 -24.14 4.51
N THR A 234 -12.75 -25.35 4.11
CA THR A 234 -13.22 -26.40 5.04
C THR A 234 -12.11 -27.31 5.57
N SER A 235 -10.90 -27.26 4.96
CA SER A 235 -9.79 -28.13 5.33
C SER A 235 -8.44 -27.39 5.28
N PRO A 236 -7.84 -27.10 6.45
CA PRO A 236 -6.48 -26.56 6.52
C PRO A 236 -5.44 -27.46 5.82
N ALA A 237 -5.64 -28.78 5.83
CA ALA A 237 -4.77 -29.71 5.11
C ALA A 237 -4.85 -29.52 3.58
N THR A 238 -6.03 -29.18 3.06
CA THR A 238 -6.20 -28.86 1.63
C THR A 238 -5.47 -27.56 1.29
N ALA A 239 -5.56 -26.53 2.13
CA ALA A 239 -4.80 -25.29 1.93
C ALA A 239 -3.28 -25.50 1.99
N ASN A 240 -2.79 -26.30 2.94
CA ASN A 240 -1.38 -26.68 3.02
C ASN A 240 -0.91 -27.40 1.74
N THR A 241 -1.73 -28.35 1.25
CA THR A 241 -1.44 -29.10 0.02
C THR A 241 -1.42 -28.17 -1.20
N TRP A 242 -2.36 -27.22 -1.27
CA TRP A 242 -2.40 -26.23 -2.34
C TRP A 242 -1.13 -25.38 -2.37
N VAL A 243 -0.68 -24.86 -1.22
CA VAL A 243 0.57 -24.09 -1.12
C VAL A 243 1.79 -24.95 -1.46
N GLN A 244 1.84 -26.19 -0.98
CA GLN A 244 2.92 -27.15 -1.25
C GLN A 244 3.04 -27.52 -2.73
N THR A 245 1.93 -27.47 -3.46
CA THR A 245 1.87 -27.83 -4.89
C THR A 245 2.11 -26.62 -5.79
N ASN A 246 1.54 -25.47 -5.44
CA ASN A 246 1.40 -24.34 -6.36
C ASN A 246 2.38 -23.19 -6.07
N ILE A 247 2.94 -23.12 -4.87
CA ILE A 247 3.78 -22.00 -4.43
C ILE A 247 5.21 -22.47 -4.13
N ILE A 248 5.35 -23.43 -3.20
CA ILE A 248 6.66 -23.90 -2.72
C ILE A 248 7.60 -24.41 -3.84
N PRO A 249 7.14 -25.09 -4.90
CA PRO A 249 8.02 -25.57 -5.97
C PRO A 249 8.61 -24.47 -6.87
N TYR A 250 8.24 -23.20 -6.64
CA TYR A 250 8.61 -22.06 -7.48
C TYR A 250 9.35 -20.96 -6.69
N PRO A 251 10.44 -21.28 -5.97
CA PRO A 251 11.16 -20.30 -5.14
C PRO A 251 11.80 -19.16 -5.94
N ASP A 252 12.05 -19.38 -7.24
CA ASP A 252 12.64 -18.39 -8.16
C ASP A 252 11.59 -17.54 -8.90
N VAL A 253 10.32 -17.69 -8.54
CA VAL A 253 9.21 -16.85 -9.04
C VAL A 253 8.84 -15.84 -7.95
N LYS A 254 8.77 -14.56 -8.31
CA LYS A 254 8.41 -13.49 -7.36
C LYS A 254 6.90 -13.43 -7.16
N ILE A 255 6.35 -14.40 -6.44
CA ILE A 255 4.92 -14.38 -6.07
C ILE A 255 4.75 -13.39 -4.91
N SER A 256 3.97 -12.33 -5.11
CA SER A 256 3.67 -11.35 -4.06
C SER A 256 2.32 -11.56 -3.41
N TYR A 257 1.35 -12.01 -4.21
CA TYR A 257 -0.03 -12.14 -3.75
C TYR A 257 -0.67 -13.44 -4.22
N ILE A 258 -1.55 -13.99 -3.37
CA ILE A 258 -2.50 -15.04 -3.73
C ILE A 258 -3.91 -14.44 -3.69
N ALA A 259 -4.64 -14.55 -4.80
CA ALA A 259 -6.02 -14.10 -4.91
C ALA A 259 -6.97 -15.29 -4.69
N ALA A 260 -7.50 -15.42 -3.47
CA ALA A 260 -8.49 -16.42 -3.08
C ALA A 260 -9.88 -16.05 -3.64
N GLY A 261 -10.10 -16.44 -4.89
CA GLY A 261 -11.32 -16.18 -5.64
C GLY A 261 -11.32 -14.87 -6.42
N ASN A 262 -12.19 -14.82 -7.43
CA ASN A 262 -12.38 -13.69 -8.33
C ASN A 262 -13.86 -13.34 -8.46
N GLU A 263 -14.22 -12.12 -8.04
CA GLU A 263 -15.55 -11.50 -8.17
C GLU A 263 -16.70 -12.33 -7.58
N ILE A 264 -16.45 -13.07 -6.50
CA ILE A 264 -17.49 -13.83 -5.79
C ILE A 264 -18.52 -12.85 -5.22
N LYS A 265 -19.79 -13.02 -5.59
CA LYS A 265 -20.88 -12.17 -5.13
C LYS A 265 -21.40 -12.65 -3.76
N PRO A 266 -21.95 -11.76 -2.92
CA PRO A 266 -22.56 -12.15 -1.64
C PRO A 266 -23.69 -13.18 -1.78
N SER A 267 -24.37 -13.20 -2.93
CA SER A 267 -25.43 -14.17 -3.26
C SER A 267 -24.91 -15.52 -3.75
N ASP A 268 -23.63 -15.63 -4.07
CA ASP A 268 -23.09 -16.87 -4.63
C ASP A 268 -22.95 -17.94 -3.54
N PRO A 269 -23.17 -19.22 -3.86
CA PRO A 269 -22.96 -20.32 -2.93
C PRO A 269 -21.54 -20.37 -2.33
N LEU A 270 -20.57 -19.82 -3.07
CA LEU A 270 -19.16 -19.78 -2.71
C LEU A 270 -18.80 -18.63 -1.74
N ALA A 271 -19.67 -17.64 -1.53
CA ALA A 271 -19.38 -16.46 -0.73
C ALA A 271 -18.92 -16.80 0.70
N GLN A 272 -19.57 -17.78 1.31
CA GLN A 272 -19.26 -18.26 2.66
C GLN A 272 -17.85 -18.87 2.81
N TYR A 273 -17.21 -19.26 1.70
CA TYR A 273 -15.91 -19.91 1.71
C TYR A 273 -14.74 -18.93 1.52
N VAL A 274 -14.98 -17.71 1.04
CA VAL A 274 -13.90 -16.75 0.74
C VAL A 274 -13.07 -16.40 1.98
N GLY A 275 -13.72 -15.95 3.06
CA GLY A 275 -13.03 -15.60 4.31
C GLY A 275 -12.21 -16.76 4.89
N PRO A 276 -12.82 -17.93 5.13
CA PRO A 276 -12.07 -19.09 5.66
C PRO A 276 -10.96 -19.59 4.74
N ALA A 277 -11.14 -19.51 3.40
CA ALA A 277 -10.08 -19.86 2.46
C ALA A 277 -8.87 -18.92 2.57
N ILE A 278 -9.10 -17.60 2.66
CA ILE A 278 -8.03 -16.60 2.90
C ILE A 278 -7.28 -16.95 4.19
N GLN A 279 -8.00 -17.23 5.28
CA GLN A 279 -7.39 -17.57 6.57
C GLN A 279 -6.52 -18.83 6.48
N ASN A 280 -7.04 -19.92 5.91
CA ASN A 280 -6.31 -21.18 5.80
C ASN A 280 -5.08 -21.05 4.88
N LEU A 281 -5.20 -20.35 3.76
CA LEU A 281 -4.06 -20.07 2.88
C LEU A 281 -3.01 -19.19 3.57
N ASN A 282 -3.43 -18.13 4.28
CA ASN A 282 -2.52 -17.27 5.02
C ASN A 282 -1.76 -18.05 6.11
N ASN A 283 -2.44 -18.96 6.81
CA ASN A 283 -1.81 -19.86 7.79
C ASN A 283 -0.78 -20.78 7.13
N ALA A 284 -1.10 -21.37 5.98
CA ALA A 284 -0.19 -22.24 5.23
C ALA A 284 1.08 -21.50 4.74
N ILE A 285 0.90 -20.27 4.24
CA ILE A 285 1.98 -19.39 3.81
C ILE A 285 2.88 -18.99 4.99
N THR A 286 2.28 -18.60 6.12
CA THR A 286 3.00 -18.24 7.35
C THR A 286 3.78 -19.43 7.89
N ALA A 287 3.17 -20.62 7.94
CA ALA A 287 3.83 -21.85 8.38
C ALA A 287 5.01 -22.26 7.48
N SER A 288 4.99 -21.81 6.22
CA SER A 288 6.06 -22.02 5.24
C SER A 288 7.14 -20.92 5.27
N ASN A 289 7.04 -19.94 6.17
CA ASN A 289 7.92 -18.77 6.29
C ASN A 289 8.01 -17.94 4.99
N LEU A 290 6.94 -17.93 4.19
CA LEU A 290 6.85 -17.17 2.96
C LEU A 290 6.25 -15.78 3.24
N GLN A 291 6.78 -14.75 2.60
CA GLN A 291 6.32 -13.36 2.73
C GLN A 291 5.31 -13.01 1.62
N ILE A 292 4.30 -13.85 1.44
CA ILE A 292 3.26 -13.70 0.40
C ILE A 292 1.97 -13.25 1.08
N LYS A 293 1.29 -12.25 0.53
CA LYS A 293 0.01 -11.79 1.07
C LYS A 293 -1.15 -12.54 0.42
N VAL A 294 -2.14 -12.95 1.21
CA VAL A 294 -3.35 -13.60 0.71
C VAL A 294 -4.50 -12.61 0.77
N SER A 295 -5.22 -12.45 -0.33
CA SER A 295 -6.37 -11.57 -0.45
C SER A 295 -7.46 -12.19 -1.32
N THR A 296 -8.47 -11.44 -1.71
CA THR A 296 -9.51 -11.82 -2.68
C THR A 296 -9.79 -10.65 -3.61
N VAL A 297 -10.26 -10.96 -4.82
CA VAL A 297 -10.56 -9.96 -5.84
C VAL A 297 -12.05 -9.65 -5.82
N ILE A 298 -12.38 -8.39 -5.55
CA ILE A 298 -13.74 -7.87 -5.64
C ILE A 298 -13.92 -7.04 -6.91
N ASP A 299 -15.16 -6.83 -7.31
CA ASP A 299 -15.54 -5.81 -8.29
C ASP A 299 -16.44 -4.75 -7.66
N MET A 300 -16.69 -3.70 -8.43
CA MET A 300 -17.36 -2.50 -7.93
C MET A 300 -18.88 -2.68 -7.76
N SER A 301 -19.47 -3.82 -8.13
CA SER A 301 -20.89 -4.11 -7.88
C SER A 301 -21.22 -4.29 -6.40
N LEU A 302 -20.21 -4.41 -5.53
CA LEU A 302 -20.42 -4.45 -4.08
C LEU A 302 -20.77 -3.07 -3.49
N LEU A 303 -20.47 -1.99 -4.21
CA LEU A 303 -20.83 -0.64 -3.79
C LEU A 303 -22.34 -0.41 -3.99
N GLY A 304 -22.98 0.14 -2.97
CA GLY A 304 -24.39 0.58 -3.04
C GLY A 304 -24.49 2.06 -3.39
N ASN A 305 -23.73 2.91 -2.67
CA ASN A 305 -23.57 4.32 -3.01
C ASN A 305 -22.14 4.54 -3.52
N SER A 306 -22.00 5.28 -4.61
CA SER A 306 -20.72 5.56 -5.27
C SER A 306 -20.66 6.97 -5.89
N SER A 307 -21.62 7.84 -5.57
CA SER A 307 -21.60 9.22 -6.05
C SER A 307 -22.31 10.18 -5.08
N PRO A 308 -21.65 11.27 -4.65
CA PRO A 308 -20.25 11.59 -4.92
C PRO A 308 -19.29 10.60 -4.20
N PRO A 309 -18.01 10.52 -4.57
CA PRO A 309 -17.09 9.50 -4.04
C PRO A 309 -16.99 9.43 -2.50
N SER A 310 -17.06 10.55 -1.78
CA SER A 310 -17.09 10.61 -0.31
C SER A 310 -18.31 9.92 0.30
N ALA A 311 -19.40 9.83 -0.45
CA ALA A 311 -20.61 9.10 -0.05
C ALA A 311 -20.48 7.59 -0.24
N GLY A 312 -19.39 7.11 -0.88
CA GLY A 312 -19.08 5.71 -1.15
C GLY A 312 -19.38 4.78 0.01
N SER A 313 -20.21 3.76 -0.20
CA SER A 313 -20.53 2.75 0.81
C SER A 313 -20.88 1.42 0.15
N PHE A 314 -20.52 0.31 0.78
CA PHE A 314 -21.01 -1.01 0.37
C PHE A 314 -22.53 -1.08 0.48
N SER A 315 -23.15 -1.90 -0.36
CA SER A 315 -24.59 -2.14 -0.30
C SER A 315 -24.96 -2.94 0.95
N ASP A 316 -26.22 -2.85 1.39
CA ASP A 316 -26.71 -3.61 2.53
C ASP A 316 -26.56 -5.13 2.30
N SER A 317 -26.77 -5.59 1.06
CA SER A 317 -26.61 -7.00 0.69
C SER A 317 -25.14 -7.46 0.68
N ALA A 318 -24.19 -6.56 0.41
CA ALA A 318 -22.76 -6.88 0.45
C ALA A 318 -22.14 -6.73 1.84
N SER A 319 -22.76 -5.97 2.74
CA SER A 319 -22.16 -5.51 4.00
C SER A 319 -21.62 -6.66 4.87
N SER A 320 -22.41 -7.71 5.13
CA SER A 320 -21.94 -8.85 5.95
C SER A 320 -20.73 -9.54 5.34
N TYR A 321 -20.79 -9.79 4.03
CA TYR A 321 -19.76 -10.47 3.26
C TYR A 321 -18.45 -9.68 3.24
N ILE A 322 -18.50 -8.39 2.88
CA ILE A 322 -17.30 -7.57 2.74
C ILE A 322 -16.69 -7.18 4.08
N ASN A 323 -17.50 -6.96 5.12
CA ASN A 323 -16.99 -6.66 6.48
C ASN A 323 -16.13 -7.81 7.02
N ALA A 324 -16.56 -9.06 6.80
CA ALA A 324 -15.80 -10.23 7.21
C ALA A 324 -14.44 -10.31 6.48
N ILE A 325 -14.44 -10.06 5.16
CA ILE A 325 -13.21 -10.04 4.36
C ILE A 325 -12.27 -8.92 4.81
N VAL A 326 -12.77 -7.68 4.91
CA VAL A 326 -11.97 -6.52 5.33
C VAL A 326 -11.35 -6.72 6.71
N SER A 327 -12.09 -7.30 7.66
CA SER A 327 -11.55 -7.62 8.99
C SER A 327 -10.37 -8.60 8.93
N ILE A 328 -10.42 -9.59 8.02
CA ILE A 328 -9.33 -10.54 7.82
C ILE A 328 -8.13 -9.84 7.18
N LEU A 329 -8.35 -9.03 6.15
CA LEU A 329 -7.27 -8.32 5.44
C LEU A 329 -6.54 -7.32 6.35
N VAL A 330 -7.29 -6.59 7.20
CA VAL A 330 -6.71 -5.68 8.20
C VAL A 330 -5.85 -6.45 9.19
N SER A 331 -6.34 -7.58 9.74
CA SER A 331 -5.58 -8.35 10.74
C SER A 331 -4.34 -9.04 10.18
N THR A 332 -4.28 -9.28 8.86
CA THR A 332 -3.13 -9.89 8.17
C THR A 332 -2.24 -8.87 7.46
N ASN A 333 -2.59 -7.59 7.53
CA ASN A 333 -1.95 -6.50 6.78
C ASN A 333 -1.79 -6.87 5.29
N ALA A 334 -2.87 -7.39 4.69
CA ALA A 334 -2.96 -7.73 3.28
C ALA A 334 -3.76 -6.66 2.53
N PRO A 335 -3.43 -6.35 1.26
CA PRO A 335 -4.21 -5.40 0.48
C PRO A 335 -5.57 -5.99 0.12
N LEU A 336 -6.52 -5.14 -0.27
CA LEU A 336 -7.72 -5.56 -1.01
C LEU A 336 -7.42 -5.51 -2.52
N LEU A 337 -7.78 -6.56 -3.24
CA LEU A 337 -7.66 -6.60 -4.70
C LEU A 337 -9.00 -6.20 -5.33
N ALA A 338 -8.98 -5.27 -6.29
CA ALA A 338 -10.18 -4.69 -6.85
C ALA A 338 -10.11 -4.58 -8.38
N ASN A 339 -11.15 -5.06 -9.06
CA ASN A 339 -11.36 -4.87 -10.48
C ASN A 339 -12.12 -3.57 -10.71
N VAL A 340 -11.54 -2.62 -11.45
CA VAL A 340 -12.05 -1.26 -11.63
C VAL A 340 -12.20 -0.95 -13.12
N TYR A 341 -13.45 -0.89 -13.59
CA TYR A 341 -13.77 -0.72 -15.01
C TYR A 341 -14.68 0.50 -15.28
N PRO A 342 -14.10 1.67 -15.61
CA PRO A 342 -14.83 2.82 -16.13
C PRO A 342 -15.68 2.49 -17.37
N TYR A 343 -15.21 1.57 -18.23
CA TYR A 343 -15.98 1.10 -19.39
C TYR A 343 -17.33 0.49 -19.01
N ILE A 344 -17.36 -0.39 -18.00
CA ILE A 344 -18.58 -1.04 -17.53
C ILE A 344 -19.53 -0.01 -16.94
N ALA A 345 -19.00 0.91 -16.11
CA ALA A 345 -19.80 2.00 -15.56
C ALA A 345 -20.40 2.89 -16.67
N TYR A 346 -19.59 3.32 -17.64
CA TYR A 346 -20.05 4.13 -18.78
C TYR A 346 -21.15 3.42 -19.58
N THR A 347 -20.95 2.16 -19.96
CA THR A 347 -21.92 1.41 -20.77
C THR A 347 -23.22 1.10 -20.02
N SER A 348 -23.19 1.07 -18.68
CA SER A 348 -24.39 0.93 -17.85
C SER A 348 -25.23 2.21 -17.76
N ASP A 349 -24.61 3.39 -17.91
CA ASP A 349 -25.30 4.69 -17.90
C ASP A 349 -24.65 5.70 -18.86
N PRO A 350 -24.74 5.46 -20.19
CA PRO A 350 -24.11 6.34 -21.18
C PRO A 350 -24.82 7.69 -21.33
N THR A 351 -25.99 7.85 -20.69
CA THR A 351 -26.73 9.12 -20.71
C THR A 351 -26.07 10.13 -19.77
N ASN A 352 -25.76 9.70 -18.54
CA ASN A 352 -25.21 10.57 -17.50
C ASN A 352 -23.68 10.53 -17.42
N ILE A 353 -23.06 9.40 -17.77
CA ILE A 353 -21.60 9.27 -17.79
C ILE A 353 -21.10 9.61 -19.19
N LYS A 354 -20.35 10.71 -19.32
CA LYS A 354 -19.76 11.10 -20.59
C LYS A 354 -18.53 10.26 -20.92
N LEU A 355 -18.33 9.98 -22.20
CA LEU A 355 -17.22 9.14 -22.67
C LEU A 355 -15.86 9.76 -22.29
N GLU A 356 -15.71 11.07 -22.41
CA GLU A 356 -14.50 11.78 -22.02
C GLU A 356 -14.15 11.66 -20.52
N TYR A 357 -15.17 11.54 -19.66
CA TYR A 357 -14.96 11.30 -18.23
C TYR A 357 -14.42 9.89 -17.97
N ALA A 358 -14.91 8.90 -18.72
CA ALA A 358 -14.47 7.51 -18.63
C ALA A 358 -13.09 7.26 -19.29
N LEU A 359 -12.71 8.05 -20.28
CA LEU A 359 -11.46 7.94 -21.04
C LEU A 359 -10.30 8.83 -20.53
N PHE A 360 -10.46 9.50 -19.38
CA PHE A 360 -9.49 10.48 -18.85
C PHE A 360 -9.24 11.70 -19.75
N THR A 361 -10.19 12.06 -20.62
CA THR A 361 -10.06 13.17 -21.58
C THR A 361 -10.98 14.35 -21.28
N SER A 362 -11.70 14.33 -20.15
CA SER A 362 -12.51 15.47 -19.74
C SER A 362 -11.67 16.76 -19.64
N PRO A 363 -12.15 17.90 -20.18
CA PRO A 363 -11.41 19.15 -20.17
C PRO A 363 -11.28 19.79 -18.77
N GLY A 364 -11.99 19.27 -17.77
CA GLY A 364 -11.93 19.74 -16.39
C GLY A 364 -12.64 18.82 -15.41
N VAL A 365 -12.76 19.28 -14.17
CA VAL A 365 -13.47 18.57 -13.09
C VAL A 365 -14.92 18.29 -13.50
N VAL A 366 -15.32 17.03 -13.43
CA VAL A 366 -16.69 16.57 -13.74
C VAL A 366 -17.52 16.45 -12.47
N VAL A 367 -16.92 15.90 -11.40
CA VAL A 367 -17.56 15.79 -10.08
C VAL A 367 -16.73 16.57 -9.07
N GLN A 368 -17.34 17.58 -8.45
CA GLN A 368 -16.77 18.29 -7.31
C GLN A 368 -17.37 17.73 -6.02
N ASP A 369 -16.53 17.20 -5.15
CA ASP A 369 -16.92 16.56 -3.89
C ASP A 369 -16.16 17.19 -2.73
N GLY A 370 -16.78 18.20 -2.10
CA GLY A 370 -16.11 19.06 -1.15
C GLY A 370 -14.88 19.73 -1.78
N ASN A 371 -13.69 19.45 -1.25
CA ASN A 371 -12.42 19.97 -1.74
C ASN A 371 -11.76 19.08 -2.82
N LEU A 372 -12.33 17.91 -3.11
CA LEU A 372 -11.78 16.96 -4.09
C LEU A 372 -12.50 17.12 -5.42
N GLY A 373 -11.73 17.29 -6.50
CA GLY A 373 -12.23 17.38 -7.86
C GLY A 373 -11.87 16.13 -8.65
N TYR A 374 -12.87 15.48 -9.23
CA TYR A 374 -12.72 14.27 -10.05
C TYR A 374 -12.86 14.63 -11.53
N GLN A 375 -11.75 14.56 -12.25
CA GLN A 375 -11.68 14.80 -13.70
C GLN A 375 -11.89 13.52 -14.53
N ASN A 376 -11.72 12.34 -13.92
CA ASN A 376 -11.91 11.05 -14.58
C ASN A 376 -12.72 10.10 -13.69
N LEU A 377 -13.41 9.16 -14.33
CA LEU A 377 -14.30 8.21 -13.68
C LEU A 377 -13.56 7.15 -12.85
N PHE A 378 -12.34 6.79 -13.27
CA PHE A 378 -11.50 5.82 -12.55
C PHE A 378 -11.24 6.28 -11.10
N ASP A 379 -10.83 7.53 -10.92
CA ASP A 379 -10.61 8.13 -9.60
C ASP A 379 -11.88 8.16 -8.77
N ALA A 380 -13.02 8.51 -9.38
CA ALA A 380 -14.29 8.57 -8.66
C ALA A 380 -14.75 7.19 -8.19
N ILE A 381 -14.58 6.15 -9.01
CA ILE A 381 -14.89 4.77 -8.62
C ILE A 381 -13.96 4.31 -7.49
N LEU A 382 -12.66 4.52 -7.64
CA LEU A 382 -11.67 4.05 -6.66
C LEU A 382 -11.79 4.79 -5.32
N ASP A 383 -12.06 6.10 -5.34
CA ASP A 383 -12.29 6.87 -4.11
C ASP A 383 -13.64 6.58 -3.45
N SER A 384 -14.63 6.11 -4.21
CA SER A 384 -15.86 5.55 -3.65
C SER A 384 -15.56 4.28 -2.86
N LEU A 385 -14.70 3.40 -3.39
CA LEU A 385 -14.25 2.22 -2.67
C LEU A 385 -13.46 2.60 -1.41
N TYR A 386 -12.50 3.52 -1.49
CA TYR A 386 -11.76 3.98 -0.31
C TYR A 386 -12.69 4.55 0.76
N SER A 387 -13.69 5.36 0.37
CA SER A 387 -14.67 5.91 1.31
C SER A 387 -15.57 4.83 1.91
N ALA A 388 -15.91 3.79 1.16
CA ALA A 388 -16.65 2.63 1.66
C ALA A 388 -15.83 1.83 2.68
N LEU A 389 -14.54 1.60 2.39
CA LEU A 389 -13.62 0.90 3.29
C LEU A 389 -13.41 1.65 4.62
N GLU A 390 -13.25 2.98 4.57
CA GLU A 390 -13.13 3.81 5.77
C GLU A 390 -14.30 3.63 6.73
N LYS A 391 -15.53 3.50 6.19
CA LYS A 391 -16.75 3.33 6.99
C LYS A 391 -16.84 1.98 7.71
N ILE A 392 -16.09 0.98 7.26
CA ILE A 392 -16.11 -0.38 7.82
C ILE A 392 -14.79 -0.79 8.47
N GLY A 393 -13.94 0.18 8.82
CA GLY A 393 -12.68 -0.05 9.54
C GLY A 393 -11.48 -0.41 8.65
N GLY A 394 -11.62 -0.33 7.33
CA GLY A 394 -10.57 -0.59 6.33
C GLY A 394 -9.79 0.64 5.88
N ALA A 395 -9.77 1.74 6.65
CA ALA A 395 -9.19 3.02 6.24
C ALA A 395 -7.71 2.98 5.80
N ASN A 396 -6.96 2.02 6.38
CA ASN A 396 -5.53 1.81 6.13
C ASN A 396 -5.25 0.67 5.14
N LEU A 397 -6.29 0.00 4.61
CA LEU A 397 -6.08 -1.03 3.60
C LEU A 397 -5.55 -0.39 2.32
N THR A 398 -4.45 -0.96 1.81
CA THR A 398 -4.00 -0.69 0.45
C THR A 398 -4.96 -1.38 -0.51
N VAL A 399 -5.38 -0.67 -1.56
CA VAL A 399 -6.13 -1.27 -2.67
C VAL A 399 -5.18 -1.44 -3.85
N ILE A 400 -5.13 -2.65 -4.41
CA ILE A 400 -4.44 -2.95 -5.66
C ILE A 400 -5.51 -3.11 -6.74
N VAL A 401 -5.38 -2.35 -7.83
CA VAL A 401 -6.30 -2.45 -8.96
C VAL A 401 -5.87 -3.65 -9.80
N THR A 402 -6.55 -4.78 -9.65
CA THR A 402 -6.12 -6.06 -10.24
C THR A 402 -6.62 -6.30 -11.65
N GLU A 403 -7.57 -5.50 -12.10
CA GLU A 403 -7.98 -5.38 -13.49
C GLU A 403 -8.50 -3.97 -13.77
N SER A 404 -8.12 -3.45 -14.93
CA SER A 404 -8.77 -2.30 -15.53
C SER A 404 -8.49 -2.32 -17.03
N GLY A 405 -9.52 -2.10 -17.85
CA GLY A 405 -9.38 -2.19 -19.29
C GLY A 405 -10.55 -1.60 -20.07
N TRP A 406 -10.38 -1.59 -21.38
CA TRP A 406 -11.34 -1.08 -22.34
C TRP A 406 -11.27 -1.93 -23.61
N PRO A 407 -12.39 -2.52 -24.08
CA PRO A 407 -12.38 -3.40 -25.24
C PRO A 407 -12.20 -2.61 -26.54
N SER A 408 -11.52 -3.19 -27.53
CA SER A 408 -11.31 -2.55 -28.82
C SER A 408 -12.41 -2.79 -29.85
N ASP A 409 -13.30 -3.75 -29.59
CA ASP A 409 -14.37 -4.18 -30.49
C ASP A 409 -15.44 -4.96 -29.70
N GLY A 410 -16.49 -5.41 -30.38
CA GLY A 410 -17.50 -6.33 -29.86
C GLY A 410 -18.72 -5.65 -29.24
N ASP A 411 -18.74 -4.31 -29.16
CA ASP A 411 -19.99 -3.59 -28.91
C ASP A 411 -20.63 -3.15 -30.25
N SER A 412 -21.95 -3.06 -30.29
CA SER A 412 -22.66 -2.47 -31.44
C SER A 412 -22.65 -0.94 -31.39
N GLY A 413 -21.88 -0.37 -30.47
CA GLY A 413 -21.86 1.04 -30.12
C GLY A 413 -20.65 1.76 -30.69
N VAL A 414 -20.32 2.88 -30.06
CA VAL A 414 -19.14 3.70 -30.41
C VAL A 414 -18.06 3.63 -29.32
N ALA A 415 -18.27 2.83 -28.28
CA ALA A 415 -17.41 2.85 -27.10
C ALA A 415 -16.25 1.87 -27.26
N ALA A 416 -16.52 0.63 -27.64
CA ALA A 416 -15.51 -0.39 -27.90
C ALA A 416 -14.87 -0.18 -29.28
N THR A 417 -13.83 0.65 -29.33
CA THR A 417 -13.05 0.90 -30.55
C THR A 417 -11.56 0.86 -30.23
N VAL A 418 -10.73 0.48 -31.21
CA VAL A 418 -9.27 0.51 -31.08
C VAL A 418 -8.76 1.87 -30.59
N ASN A 419 -9.35 2.96 -31.06
CA ASN A 419 -8.96 4.32 -30.67
C ASN A 419 -9.30 4.62 -29.20
N ASN A 420 -10.50 4.26 -28.73
CA ASN A 420 -10.90 4.48 -27.35
C ASN A 420 -10.10 3.58 -26.39
N ALA A 421 -9.91 2.31 -26.75
CA ALA A 421 -9.09 1.39 -25.96
C ALA A 421 -7.64 1.88 -25.84
N GLY A 422 -7.01 2.27 -26.95
CA GLY A 422 -5.66 2.86 -26.94
C GLY A 422 -5.57 4.14 -26.12
N THR A 423 -6.60 5.00 -26.17
CA THR A 423 -6.70 6.21 -25.35
C THR A 423 -6.79 5.86 -23.87
N TYR A 424 -7.66 4.92 -23.50
CA TYR A 424 -7.86 4.48 -22.12
C TYR A 424 -6.58 3.92 -21.51
N TYR A 425 -5.94 2.93 -22.15
CA TYR A 425 -4.73 2.31 -21.63
C TYR A 425 -3.57 3.30 -21.51
N LYS A 426 -3.36 4.14 -22.53
CA LYS A 426 -2.31 5.17 -22.50
C LYS A 426 -2.51 6.13 -21.34
N ASN A 427 -3.74 6.60 -21.13
CA ASN A 427 -4.03 7.56 -20.07
C ASN A 427 -3.97 6.91 -18.69
N LEU A 428 -4.48 5.68 -18.54
CA LEU A 428 -4.40 4.93 -17.28
C LEU A 428 -2.94 4.72 -16.86
N ILE A 429 -2.07 4.26 -17.77
CA ILE A 429 -0.63 4.07 -17.50
C ILE A 429 0.03 5.38 -17.04
N SER A 430 -0.31 6.51 -17.67
CA SER A 430 0.21 7.81 -17.27
C SER A 430 -0.35 8.29 -15.92
N HIS A 431 -1.61 7.96 -15.64
CA HIS A 431 -2.37 8.48 -14.50
C HIS A 431 -1.96 7.80 -13.18
N VAL A 432 -1.83 6.47 -13.18
CA VAL A 432 -1.62 5.68 -11.94
C VAL A 432 -0.34 6.05 -11.19
N LYS A 433 0.60 6.78 -11.81
CA LYS A 433 1.81 7.30 -11.17
C LYS A 433 1.50 8.37 -10.09
N ASN A 434 0.32 9.00 -10.16
CA ASN A 434 -0.08 10.12 -9.29
C ASN A 434 -1.11 9.74 -8.22
N GLY A 435 -1.85 8.65 -8.42
CA GLY A 435 -2.94 8.25 -7.52
C GLY A 435 -4.24 8.99 -7.77
N THR A 436 -5.12 8.96 -6.77
CA THR A 436 -6.43 9.59 -6.81
C THR A 436 -6.46 10.88 -5.98
N PRO A 437 -7.49 11.74 -6.12
CA PRO A 437 -7.67 12.91 -5.26
C PRO A 437 -7.67 12.58 -3.76
N LYS A 438 -8.32 11.49 -3.32
CA LYS A 438 -8.39 11.09 -1.90
C LYS A 438 -7.13 10.35 -1.43
N LYS A 439 -6.49 9.58 -2.30
CA LYS A 439 -5.27 8.80 -2.00
C LYS A 439 -4.18 9.12 -3.04
N PRO A 440 -3.48 10.26 -2.90
CA PRO A 440 -2.37 10.60 -3.77
C PRO A 440 -1.20 9.63 -3.61
N GLY A 441 -0.51 9.35 -4.70
CA GLY A 441 0.64 8.45 -4.75
C GLY A 441 0.45 7.29 -5.74
N PRO A 442 1.54 6.60 -6.15
CA PRO A 442 1.46 5.55 -7.16
C PRO A 442 0.48 4.43 -6.78
N LEU A 443 -0.34 4.01 -7.74
CA LEU A 443 -1.28 2.90 -7.61
C LEU A 443 -0.74 1.67 -8.33
N GLU A 444 -0.62 0.56 -7.62
CA GLU A 444 -0.37 -0.73 -8.28
C GLU A 444 -1.62 -1.15 -9.07
N THR A 445 -1.47 -1.21 -10.40
CA THR A 445 -2.59 -1.37 -11.34
C THR A 445 -2.25 -2.39 -12.42
N TYR A 446 -3.16 -3.31 -12.69
CA TYR A 446 -3.03 -4.35 -13.70
C TYR A 446 -4.00 -4.08 -14.86
N LEU A 447 -3.43 -4.01 -16.07
CA LEU A 447 -4.19 -3.82 -17.29
C LEU A 447 -4.80 -5.15 -17.74
N PHE A 448 -6.11 -5.16 -17.95
CA PHE A 448 -6.81 -6.33 -18.47
C PHE A 448 -7.02 -6.16 -19.99
N ALA A 449 -6.40 -6.95 -20.87
CA ALA A 449 -5.47 -8.07 -20.62
C ALA A 449 -4.38 -8.19 -21.70
N MET A 450 -3.43 -9.13 -21.53
CA MET A 450 -2.30 -9.29 -22.45
C MET A 450 -2.74 -9.56 -23.89
N PHE A 451 -3.72 -10.44 -24.07
CA PHE A 451 -4.20 -10.89 -25.38
C PHE A 451 -5.71 -10.78 -25.51
N ASP A 452 -6.19 -10.72 -26.74
CA ASP A 452 -7.58 -11.04 -27.06
C ASP A 452 -7.83 -12.53 -26.78
N GLU A 453 -8.94 -12.83 -26.10
CA GLU A 453 -9.25 -14.16 -25.60
C GLU A 453 -10.51 -14.70 -26.30
N ASP A 454 -10.31 -15.45 -27.40
CA ASP A 454 -11.38 -15.80 -28.36
C ASP A 454 -12.46 -16.76 -27.84
N GLN A 455 -12.20 -17.44 -26.73
CA GLN A 455 -13.15 -18.34 -26.07
C GLN A 455 -13.95 -17.65 -24.93
N LYS A 456 -13.74 -16.35 -24.69
CA LYS A 456 -14.54 -15.60 -23.70
C LYS A 456 -15.96 -15.30 -24.19
N GLY A 457 -16.83 -15.04 -23.22
CA GLY A 457 -18.24 -14.68 -23.41
C GLY A 457 -18.97 -14.53 -22.08
N PRO A 458 -20.27 -14.17 -22.10
CA PRO A 458 -21.16 -14.17 -23.26
C PRO A 458 -21.14 -12.90 -24.11
N ALA A 459 -20.66 -11.77 -23.59
CA ALA A 459 -20.58 -10.53 -24.38
C ALA A 459 -19.41 -10.61 -25.36
N GLU A 460 -19.62 -10.18 -26.61
CA GLU A 460 -18.58 -10.23 -27.64
C GLU A 460 -17.37 -9.35 -27.27
N THR A 461 -17.60 -8.22 -26.58
CA THR A 461 -16.55 -7.33 -26.04
C THR A 461 -15.51 -8.06 -25.20
N GLU A 462 -15.89 -9.14 -24.51
CA GLU A 462 -14.99 -9.91 -23.66
C GLU A 462 -13.80 -10.50 -24.41
N LYS A 463 -13.95 -10.72 -25.72
CA LYS A 463 -12.87 -11.27 -26.57
C LYS A 463 -11.85 -10.22 -27.01
N HIS A 464 -12.11 -8.93 -26.77
CA HIS A 464 -11.41 -7.82 -27.42
C HIS A 464 -10.66 -6.88 -26.44
N PHE A 465 -10.33 -7.35 -25.23
CA PHE A 465 -9.59 -6.58 -24.22
C PHE A 465 -8.07 -6.57 -24.41
N GLY A 466 -7.53 -7.37 -25.33
CA GLY A 466 -6.10 -7.57 -25.52
C GLY A 466 -5.32 -6.30 -25.82
N LEU A 467 -4.13 -6.20 -25.21
CA LEU A 467 -3.08 -5.24 -25.58
C LEU A 467 -2.30 -5.70 -26.82
N PHE A 468 -2.21 -7.02 -27.01
CA PHE A 468 -1.55 -7.67 -28.14
C PHE A 468 -2.51 -8.64 -28.83
N SER A 469 -2.31 -8.88 -30.12
CA SER A 469 -2.94 -10.01 -30.80
C SER A 469 -2.32 -11.34 -30.33
N PRO A 470 -2.98 -12.49 -30.56
CA PRO A 470 -2.38 -13.80 -30.31
C PRO A 470 -1.06 -14.04 -31.06
N THR A 471 -0.80 -13.30 -32.15
CA THR A 471 0.48 -13.34 -32.88
C THR A 471 1.56 -12.44 -32.27
N LYS A 472 1.33 -11.87 -31.07
CA LYS A 472 2.22 -10.97 -30.33
C LYS A 472 2.39 -9.56 -30.92
N GLU A 473 1.56 -9.19 -31.90
CA GLU A 473 1.58 -7.83 -32.46
C GLU A 473 0.87 -6.85 -31.51
N PRO A 474 1.47 -5.70 -31.17
CA PRO A 474 0.82 -4.72 -30.31
C PRO A 474 -0.40 -4.10 -31.01
N LYS A 475 -1.55 -4.07 -30.32
CA LYS A 475 -2.76 -3.39 -30.81
C LYS A 475 -2.69 -1.88 -30.63
N TYR A 476 -1.90 -1.42 -29.67
CA TYR A 476 -1.75 -0.01 -29.32
C TYR A 476 -0.29 0.37 -29.10
N GLN A 477 0.04 1.64 -29.33
CA GLN A 477 1.37 2.19 -29.06
C GLN A 477 1.46 2.62 -27.59
N LEU A 478 1.86 1.70 -26.71
CA LEU A 478 1.96 1.92 -25.26
C LEU A 478 3.40 1.93 -24.77
N THR A 479 3.63 2.59 -23.65
CA THR A 479 4.92 2.56 -22.93
C THR A 479 4.64 2.24 -21.48
N PHE A 480 5.08 1.07 -21.02
CA PHE A 480 4.79 0.53 -19.67
C PHE A 480 5.78 0.99 -18.59
N THR A 481 6.63 1.98 -18.88
CA THR A 481 7.68 2.51 -17.99
C THR A 481 7.48 3.99 -17.64
#